data_AF-A0A6J7EAJ1-F1
#
_entry.id   AF-A0A6J7EAJ1-F1
#
_cell.length_a   1.000
_cell.length_b   1.000
_cell.length_c   1.000
_cell.angle_alpha   90.00
_cell.angle_beta   90.00
_cell.angle_gamma   90.00
#
_symmetry.space_group_name_H-M   'P 1'
#
loop_
_entity.id
_entity.type
_entity.pdbx_description
1 polymer ?
#
loop_
_entity_poly.entity_id
_entity_poly.type
_entity_poly.pdbx_seq_one_letter_code
_entity_poly.pdbx_strand_id
1 'polypeptide(L)'
;MVVDEEISLGDFVLAGGELAALCITEAVVRLLPGALGNDASPEEESFTDGLLEYPQYTKPAEFRGLSVPEVLRSGDHARVDRWRRAQALRRTQLRRPDLWAQYTLSAEDEKALREFPTVAE
;
A
#
# COMPACT_ATOMS: atom_id res chain seq x y z
N MET A 1 16.78 -15.18 33.68
CA MET A 1 16.84 -14.72 32.28
C MET A 1 15.80 -13.62 32.14
N VAL A 2 16.15 -12.45 31.59
CA VAL A 2 15.34 -11.20 31.66
C VAL A 2 14.71 -10.82 30.31
N VAL A 3 14.38 -11.81 29.48
CA VAL A 3 13.79 -11.59 28.15
C VAL A 3 12.34 -12.06 28.18
N ASP A 4 11.41 -11.15 27.89
CA ASP A 4 9.97 -11.44 27.84
C ASP A 4 9.54 -11.95 26.45
N GLU A 5 10.06 -11.36 25.37
CA GLU A 5 9.69 -11.69 23.99
C GLU A 5 10.90 -11.70 23.03
N GLU A 6 10.78 -12.49 21.97
CA GLU A 6 11.73 -12.55 20.85
C GLU A 6 11.01 -12.20 19.55
N ILE A 7 11.54 -11.23 18.79
CA ILE A 7 10.92 -10.73 17.56
C ILE A 7 11.94 -10.82 16.41
N SER A 8 11.50 -11.38 15.28
CA SER A 8 12.26 -11.40 14.02
C SER A 8 11.68 -10.41 13.02
N LEU A 9 12.55 -9.75 12.23
CA LEU A 9 12.11 -8.93 11.09
C LEU A 9 11.71 -9.78 9.86
N GLY A 10 12.19 -11.03 9.79
CA GLY A 10 11.97 -11.92 8.66
C GLY A 10 13.06 -12.97 8.51
N ASP A 11 12.94 -13.80 7.48
CA ASP A 11 13.80 -14.98 7.25
C ASP A 11 15.15 -14.61 6.61
N PHE A 12 15.95 -13.82 7.33
CA PHE A 12 17.31 -13.43 6.94
C PHE A 12 18.17 -13.12 8.18
N VAL A 13 19.49 -13.06 8.01
CA VAL A 13 20.45 -12.83 9.10
C VAL A 13 21.10 -11.46 8.95
N LEU A 14 21.13 -10.70 10.06
CA LEU A 14 21.86 -9.44 10.19
C LEU A 14 23.11 -9.61 11.07
N ALA A 15 24.05 -8.69 10.97
CA ALA A 15 25.25 -8.68 11.81
C ALA A 15 24.96 -8.40 13.30
N GLY A 16 23.83 -7.74 13.60
CA GLY A 16 23.40 -7.33 14.93
C GLY A 16 21.91 -6.93 14.94
N GLY A 17 21.38 -6.66 16.13
CA GLY A 17 19.95 -6.36 16.35
C GLY A 17 19.56 -4.89 16.20
N GLU A 18 20.50 -3.99 15.94
CA GLU A 18 20.29 -2.54 15.94
C GLU A 18 19.32 -2.10 14.85
N LEU A 19 19.45 -2.64 13.63
CA LEU A 19 18.51 -2.35 12.54
C LEU A 19 17.12 -2.92 12.85
N ALA A 20 17.04 -4.09 13.49
CA ALA A 20 15.77 -4.66 13.93
C ALA A 20 15.07 -3.77 14.95
N ALA A 21 15.80 -3.28 15.95
CA ALA A 21 15.29 -2.35 16.94
C ALA A 21 14.81 -1.03 16.30
N LEU A 22 15.55 -0.48 15.33
CA LEU A 22 15.15 0.75 14.62
C LEU A 22 13.90 0.54 13.74
N CYS A 23 13.80 -0.58 13.03
CA CYS A 23 12.61 -0.91 12.24
C CYS A 23 11.36 -1.02 13.12
N ILE A 24 11.45 -1.73 14.25
CA ILE A 24 10.33 -1.86 15.20
C ILE A 24 9.98 -0.48 15.77
N THR A 25 10.99 0.31 16.17
CA THR A 25 10.77 1.66 16.70
C THR A 25 10.04 2.54 15.69
N GLU A 26 10.45 2.56 14.42
CA GLU A 26 9.81 3.35 13.37
C GLU A 26 8.35 2.89 13.14
N ALA A 27 8.14 1.58 12.99
CA ALA A 27 6.83 1.00 12.74
C ALA A 27 5.82 1.25 13.88
N VAL A 28 6.29 1.35 15.14
CA VAL A 28 5.44 1.62 16.31
C VAL A 28 5.27 3.11 16.55
N VAL A 29 6.34 3.90 16.52
CA VAL A 29 6.30 5.33 16.83
C VAL A 29 5.42 6.10 15.84
N ARG A 30 5.40 5.70 14.57
CA ARG A 30 4.53 6.32 13.56
C ARG A 30 3.03 6.21 13.86
N LEU A 31 2.63 5.25 14.68
CA LEU A 31 1.23 5.06 15.10
C LEU A 31 0.83 6.00 16.25
N LEU A 32 1.79 6.73 16.84
CA LEU A 32 1.51 7.69 17.90
C LEU A 32 0.84 8.95 17.31
N PRO A 33 -0.15 9.54 18.02
CA PRO A 33 -0.79 10.78 17.58
C PRO A 33 0.22 11.90 17.31
N GLY A 34 0.12 12.55 16.15
CA GLY A 34 0.97 13.66 15.76
C GLY A 34 2.37 13.27 15.22
N ALA A 35 2.73 11.99 15.19
CA ALA A 35 4.03 11.55 14.66
C ALA A 35 4.18 11.78 13.14
N LEU A 36 3.10 11.56 12.37
CA LEU A 36 3.10 11.68 10.90
C LEU A 36 2.62 13.05 10.40
N GLY A 37 2.11 13.90 11.29
CA GLY A 37 1.53 15.22 10.97
C GLY A 37 0.18 15.17 10.24
N ASN A 38 -0.04 14.23 9.34
CA ASN A 38 -1.33 13.94 8.71
C ASN A 38 -1.91 12.63 9.26
N ASP A 39 -2.96 12.73 10.06
CA ASP A 39 -3.57 11.57 10.71
C ASP A 39 -4.29 10.62 9.73
N ALA A 40 -4.60 11.06 8.51
CA ALA A 40 -5.18 10.21 7.47
C ALA A 40 -4.14 9.35 6.74
N SER A 41 -2.85 9.63 6.88
CA SER A 41 -1.79 8.91 6.14
C SER A 41 -1.75 7.39 6.42
N PRO A 42 -1.86 6.90 7.67
CA PRO A 42 -1.87 5.47 7.96
C PRO A 42 -3.06 4.70 7.35
N GLU A 43 -4.16 5.39 7.07
CA GLU A 43 -5.41 4.77 6.62
C GLU A 43 -5.30 4.25 5.17
N GLU A 44 -4.44 4.86 4.35
CA GLU A 44 -4.27 4.53 2.92
C GLU A 44 -2.94 3.82 2.61
N GLU A 45 -2.37 3.10 3.57
CA GLU A 45 -1.08 2.40 3.40
C GLU A 45 -1.22 0.92 3.08
N SER A 46 -0.11 0.31 2.66
CA SER A 46 -0.04 -1.14 2.47
C SER A 46 -0.31 -1.85 3.80
N PHE A 47 -1.03 -2.97 3.71
CA PHE A 47 -1.39 -3.89 4.80
C PHE A 47 -2.46 -3.38 5.77
N THR A 48 -2.87 -2.11 5.72
CA THR A 48 -3.93 -1.55 6.59
C THR A 48 -5.26 -2.31 6.42
N ASP A 49 -5.63 -2.67 5.19
CA ASP A 49 -6.85 -3.41 4.86
C ASP A 49 -6.57 -4.79 4.21
N GLY A 50 -5.35 -5.30 4.37
CA GLY A 50 -4.90 -6.54 3.75
C GLY A 50 -4.47 -6.42 2.29
N LEU A 51 -4.45 -5.22 1.70
CA LEU A 51 -3.97 -4.98 0.34
C LEU A 51 -2.64 -4.23 0.31
N LEU A 52 -1.96 -4.28 -0.83
CA LEU A 52 -0.86 -3.37 -1.17
C LEU A 52 -1.41 -2.03 -1.66
N GLU A 53 -0.70 -0.95 -1.35
CA GLU A 53 -1.06 0.40 -1.78
C GLU A 53 -1.02 0.55 -3.32
N TYR A 54 -1.90 1.39 -3.83
CA TYR A 54 -1.99 1.78 -5.24
C TYR A 54 -0.74 2.56 -5.71
N PRO A 55 -0.47 2.65 -7.03
CA PRO A 55 0.66 3.43 -7.53
C PRO A 55 0.41 4.93 -7.39
N GLN A 56 1.43 5.65 -6.95
CA GLN A 56 1.40 7.10 -6.74
C GLN A 56 2.04 7.81 -7.93
N TYR A 57 1.46 8.95 -8.31
CA TYR A 57 1.93 9.79 -9.40
C TYR A 57 2.09 11.23 -8.90
N THR A 58 3.12 11.91 -9.39
CA THR A 58 3.36 13.32 -9.10
C THR A 58 3.77 14.05 -10.37
N LYS A 59 3.96 15.37 -10.28
CA LYS A 59 4.38 16.21 -11.41
C LYS A 59 5.77 15.77 -11.92
N PRO A 60 6.05 15.89 -13.23
CA PRO A 60 5.18 16.41 -14.30
C PRO A 60 4.15 15.40 -14.81
N ALA A 61 3.14 15.87 -15.56
CA ALA A 61 2.05 15.01 -16.05
C ALA A 61 2.49 13.99 -17.12
N GLU A 62 3.63 14.22 -17.76
CA GLU A 62 4.32 13.27 -18.63
C GLU A 62 5.80 13.27 -18.28
N PHE A 63 6.37 12.09 -18.07
CA PHE A 63 7.78 11.91 -17.76
C PHE A 63 8.34 10.78 -18.62
N ARG A 64 9.32 11.10 -19.48
CA ARG A 64 9.98 10.14 -20.39
C ARG A 64 8.99 9.36 -21.28
N GLY A 65 7.95 10.02 -21.78
CA GLY A 65 6.91 9.41 -22.61
C GLY A 65 5.86 8.60 -21.81
N LEU A 66 5.99 8.50 -20.49
CA LEU A 66 4.99 7.90 -19.61
C LEU A 66 4.06 9.00 -19.08
N SER A 67 2.77 8.87 -19.38
CA SER A 67 1.75 9.83 -18.93
C SER A 67 1.09 9.38 -17.63
N VAL A 68 0.80 10.35 -16.76
CA VAL A 68 -0.08 10.12 -15.59
C VAL A 68 -1.46 9.69 -16.10
N PRO A 69 -2.07 8.62 -15.53
CA PRO A 69 -3.40 8.15 -15.93
C PRO A 69 -4.43 9.29 -15.97
N GLU A 70 -5.21 9.35 -17.05
CA GLU A 70 -6.17 10.44 -17.28
C GLU A 70 -7.18 10.58 -16.12
N VAL A 71 -7.58 9.46 -15.51
CA VAL A 71 -8.48 9.46 -14.35
C VAL A 71 -7.94 10.30 -13.19
N LEU A 72 -6.63 10.29 -12.95
CA LEU A 72 -5.99 11.09 -11.90
C LEU A 72 -5.92 12.59 -12.24
N ARG A 73 -6.22 12.95 -13.49
CA ARG A 73 -6.27 14.32 -14.00
C ARG A 73 -7.69 14.82 -14.23
N SER A 74 -8.69 13.98 -13.99
CA SER A 74 -10.10 14.25 -14.33
C SER A 74 -10.82 15.16 -13.32
N GLY A 75 -10.33 15.25 -12.08
CA GLY A 75 -11.01 15.94 -10.97
C GLY A 75 -12.19 15.17 -10.38
N ASP A 76 -12.52 13.99 -10.90
CA ASP A 76 -13.57 13.12 -10.36
C ASP A 76 -13.02 12.27 -9.21
N HIS A 77 -13.15 12.77 -7.98
CA HIS A 77 -12.66 12.11 -6.77
C HIS A 77 -13.20 10.68 -6.62
N ALA A 78 -14.51 10.48 -6.82
CA ALA A 78 -15.11 9.15 -6.68
C ALA A 78 -14.54 8.16 -7.70
N ARG A 79 -14.26 8.62 -8.92
CA ARG A 79 -13.64 7.80 -9.97
C ARG A 79 -12.16 7.54 -9.70
N VAL A 80 -11.44 8.51 -9.14
CA VAL A 80 -10.06 8.34 -8.66
C VAL A 80 -9.99 7.29 -7.55
N ASP A 81 -10.89 7.32 -6.57
CA ASP A 81 -10.88 6.36 -5.46
C ASP A 81 -11.16 4.93 -5.94
N ARG A 82 -12.12 4.76 -6.87
CA ARG A 82 -12.35 3.45 -7.50
C ARG A 82 -11.14 2.98 -8.32
N TRP A 83 -10.45 3.89 -9.02
CA TRP A 83 -9.22 3.53 -9.74
C TRP A 83 -8.12 3.09 -8.77
N ARG A 84 -7.89 3.85 -7.69
CA ARG A 84 -6.92 3.51 -6.63
C ARG A 84 -7.21 2.14 -6.06
N ARG A 85 -8.47 1.88 -5.69
CA ARG A 85 -8.93 0.57 -5.21
C ARG A 85 -8.63 -0.55 -6.21
N ALA A 86 -8.97 -0.35 -7.48
CA ALA A 86 -8.74 -1.33 -8.53
C ALA A 86 -7.24 -1.63 -8.76
N GLN A 87 -6.36 -0.63 -8.60
CA GLN A 87 -4.92 -0.82 -8.69
C GLN A 87 -4.33 -1.55 -7.48
N ALA A 88 -4.77 -1.20 -6.26
CA ALA A 88 -4.38 -1.88 -5.02
C ALA A 88 -4.70 -3.39 -5.08
N LEU A 89 -5.94 -3.73 -5.47
CA LEU A 89 -6.39 -5.11 -5.67
C LEU A 89 -5.50 -5.86 -6.66
N ARG A 90 -5.26 -5.29 -7.84
CA ARG A 90 -4.41 -5.92 -8.87
C ARG A 90 -2.98 -6.10 -8.44
N ARG A 91 -2.39 -5.07 -7.81
CA ARG A 91 -1.01 -5.11 -7.34
C ARG A 91 -0.85 -6.20 -6.27
N THR A 92 -1.83 -6.33 -5.38
CA THR A 92 -1.88 -7.39 -4.37
C THR A 92 -1.98 -8.76 -5.03
N GLN A 93 -2.95 -8.94 -5.92
CA GLN A 93 -3.15 -10.19 -6.67
C GLN A 93 -1.87 -10.64 -7.40
N LEU A 94 -1.15 -9.70 -8.01
CA LEU A 94 0.06 -9.99 -8.79
C LEU A 94 1.30 -10.23 -7.91
N ARG A 95 1.50 -9.41 -6.87
CA ARG A 95 2.78 -9.35 -6.12
C ARG A 95 2.75 -10.07 -4.78
N ARG A 96 1.56 -10.22 -4.19
CA ARG A 96 1.33 -10.87 -2.88
C ARG A 96 0.15 -11.83 -2.98
N PRO A 97 0.28 -12.92 -3.76
CA PRO A 97 -0.78 -13.92 -3.91
C PRO A 97 -1.20 -14.55 -2.57
N ASP A 98 -0.30 -14.55 -1.58
CA ASP A 98 -0.56 -14.97 -0.20
C ASP A 98 -1.58 -14.06 0.51
N LEU A 99 -1.47 -12.74 0.37
CA LEU A 99 -2.46 -11.79 0.89
C LEU A 99 -3.76 -11.87 0.09
N TRP A 100 -3.66 -11.99 -1.23
CA TRP A 100 -4.81 -12.12 -2.12
C TRP A 100 -5.68 -13.34 -1.78
N ALA A 101 -5.06 -14.47 -1.47
CA ALA A 101 -5.78 -15.69 -1.09
C ALA A 101 -6.63 -15.54 0.19
N GLN A 102 -6.28 -14.60 1.07
CA GLN A 102 -7.00 -14.33 2.31
C GLN A 102 -8.01 -13.19 2.15
N TYR A 103 -7.94 -12.43 1.06
CA TYR A 103 -8.76 -11.27 0.82
C TYR A 103 -10.13 -11.65 0.21
N THR A 104 -11.21 -11.11 0.78
CA THR A 104 -12.58 -11.33 0.25
C THR A 104 -13.03 -10.12 -0.56
N LEU A 105 -13.31 -10.34 -1.85
CA LEU A 105 -13.79 -9.28 -2.74
C LEU A 105 -15.19 -8.82 -2.34
N SER A 106 -15.35 -7.51 -2.22
CA SER A 106 -16.67 -6.89 -2.12
C SER A 106 -17.30 -6.66 -3.51
N ALA A 107 -18.61 -6.40 -3.56
CA ALA A 107 -19.27 -6.01 -4.80
C ALA A 107 -18.70 -4.71 -5.40
N GLU A 108 -18.19 -3.81 -4.55
CA GLU A 108 -17.54 -2.58 -4.96
C GLU A 108 -16.16 -2.84 -5.56
N ASP A 109 -15.40 -3.78 -4.99
CA ASP A 109 -14.11 -4.21 -5.52
C ASP A 109 -14.28 -4.82 -6.92
N GLU A 110 -15.27 -5.69 -7.09
CA GLU A 110 -15.58 -6.26 -8.41
C GLU A 110 -16.00 -5.19 -9.42
N LYS A 111 -16.76 -4.18 -8.98
CA LYS A 111 -17.15 -3.07 -9.84
C LYS A 111 -15.93 -2.24 -10.23
N ALA A 112 -15.04 -1.93 -9.29
CA ALA A 112 -13.82 -1.18 -9.53
C ALA A 112 -12.87 -1.92 -10.49
N LEU A 113 -12.70 -3.23 -10.30
CA LEU A 113 -11.91 -4.09 -11.19
C LEU A 113 -12.49 -4.12 -12.62
N ARG A 114 -13.82 -4.16 -12.75
CA ARG A 114 -14.51 -4.11 -14.05
C ARG A 114 -14.39 -2.74 -14.74
N GLU A 115 -14.48 -1.65 -13.99
CA GLU A 115 -14.41 -0.28 -14.53
C GLU A 115 -13.01 0.07 -15.04
N PHE A 116 -11.96 -0.42 -14.36
CA PHE A 116 -10.58 -0.14 -14.72
C PHE A 116 -9.83 -1.42 -15.08
N PRO A 117 -10.11 -2.08 -16.22
CA PRO A 117 -9.39 -3.28 -16.64
C PRO A 117 -7.88 -3.01 -16.78
N THR A 118 -7.05 -4.03 -16.61
CA THR A 118 -5.60 -3.90 -16.75
C THR A 118 -5.27 -3.48 -18.18
N VAL A 119 -4.61 -2.35 -18.35
CA VAL A 119 -3.95 -1.99 -19.60
C VAL A 119 -2.54 -2.58 -19.48
N ALA A 120 -2.12 -3.39 -20.46
CA ALA A 120 -0.75 -3.90 -20.50
C ALA A 120 0.22 -2.70 -20.44
N GLU A 121 1.21 -2.78 -19.54
CA GLU A 121 2.28 -1.77 -19.37
C GLU A 121 3.06 -1.53 -20.68
#